data_AF-A0A3C1ZCN8-F1
#
_entry.id   AF-A0A3C1ZCN8-F1
#
_cell.length_a   1.000
_cell.length_b   1.000
_cell.length_c   1.000
_cell.angle_alpha   90.00
_cell.angle_beta   90.00
_cell.angle_gamma   90.00
#
_symmetry.space_group_name_H-M   'P 1'
#
loop_
_entity.id
_entity.type
_entity.pdbx_description
1 polymer ?
#
loop_
_entity_poly.entity_id
_entity_poly.type
_entity_poly.pdbx_seq_one_letter_code
_entity_poly.pdbx_strand_id
1 'polypeptide(L)'
;MANKRDLKKAIRYACGDIAGECIFAQEVFGQGKEEDWDSIIVDVALLQEEAVNRVTVAFDRAPKDFENRKAYNKARRAYYKEVEKAISNYMHEETENIVKRMNALMPKKA
;
A
#
# COMPACT_ATOMS: atom_id res chain seq x y z
N MET A 1 -20.00 -0.10 2.43
CA MET A 1 -19.42 0.46 1.19
C MET A 1 -18.07 1.02 1.56
N ALA A 2 -16.97 0.34 1.24
CA ALA A 2 -15.64 0.90 1.47
C ALA A 2 -15.49 2.14 0.59
N ASN A 3 -15.54 3.32 1.19
CA ASN A 3 -15.28 4.57 0.48
C ASN A 3 -13.77 4.89 0.56
N LYS A 4 -13.33 5.94 -0.13
CA LYS A 4 -11.92 6.37 -0.15
C LYS A 4 -11.30 6.51 1.25
N ARG A 5 -12.08 6.95 2.25
CA ARG A 5 -11.64 7.09 3.63
C ARG A 5 -11.38 5.75 4.28
N ASP A 6 -12.25 4.77 4.03
CA ASP A 6 -12.11 3.41 4.57
C ASP A 6 -10.87 2.73 3.98
N LEU A 7 -10.62 2.89 2.68
CA LEU A 7 -9.42 2.35 2.03
C LEU A 7 -8.13 2.96 2.61
N LYS A 8 -8.07 4.28 2.78
CA LYS A 8 -6.92 4.94 3.43
C LYS A 8 -6.69 4.43 4.85
N LYS A 9 -7.78 4.17 5.59
CA LYS A 9 -7.72 3.65 6.96
C LYS A 9 -7.17 2.21 6.96
N ALA A 10 -7.64 1.37 6.05
CA ALA A 10 -7.15 0.00 5.89
C ALA A 10 -5.65 -0.04 5.55
N ILE A 11 -5.19 0.81 4.63
CA ILE A 11 -3.76 0.92 4.29
C ILE A 11 -2.93 1.31 5.52
N ARG A 12 -3.38 2.33 6.27
CA ARG A 12 -2.67 2.76 7.49
C ARG A 12 -2.59 1.66 8.54
N TYR A 13 -3.66 0.88 8.71
CA TYR A 13 -3.62 -0.26 9.63
C TYR A 13 -2.69 -1.36 9.14
N ALA A 14 -2.78 -1.76 7.87
CA ALA A 14 -1.90 -2.78 7.32
C ALA A 14 -0.42 -2.39 7.45
N CYS A 15 -0.05 -1.16 7.09
CA CYS A 15 1.33 -0.68 7.25
C CYS A 15 1.74 -0.56 8.73
N GLY A 16 0.83 -0.12 9.60
CA GLY A 16 1.09 -0.07 11.05
C GLY A 16 1.38 -1.44 11.64
N ASP A 17 0.60 -2.45 11.23
CA ASP A 17 0.79 -3.84 11.67
C ASP A 17 2.14 -4.39 11.15
N ILE A 18 2.46 -4.18 9.86
CA ILE A 18 3.74 -4.60 9.28
C ILE A 18 4.92 -3.95 10.01
N ALA A 19 4.86 -2.65 10.28
CA ALA A 19 5.92 -1.94 11.00
C ALA A 19 6.08 -2.46 12.43
N GLY A 20 4.98 -2.73 13.13
CA GLY A 20 4.98 -3.32 14.47
C GLY A 20 5.64 -4.70 14.50
N GLU A 21 5.32 -5.56 13.52
CA GLU A 21 5.97 -6.87 13.37
C GLU A 21 7.46 -6.76 13.05
N CYS A 22 7.89 -5.76 12.26
CA CYS A 22 9.32 -5.51 11.99
C CYS A 22 10.06 -5.12 13.28
N ILE A 23 9.50 -4.20 14.07
CA ILE A 23 10.07 -3.77 15.36
C ILE A 23 10.14 -4.95 16.32
N PHE A 24 9.06 -5.73 16.43
CA PHE A 24 9.05 -6.92 17.26
C PHE A 24 10.12 -7.94 16.83
N ALA A 25 10.25 -8.19 15.53
CA ALA A 25 11.23 -9.12 15.00
C ALA A 25 12.67 -8.67 15.24
N GLN A 26 12.96 -7.37 15.11
CA GLN A 26 14.26 -6.76 15.43
C GLN A 26 14.63 -7.02 16.90
N GLU A 27 13.72 -6.75 17.84
CA GLU A 27 13.97 -6.92 19.28
C GLU A 27 14.11 -8.38 19.71
N VAL A 28 13.33 -9.28 19.10
CA VAL A 28 13.26 -10.69 19.53
C VAL A 28 14.28 -11.57 18.83
N PHE A 29 14.50 -11.37 17.53
CA PHE A 29 15.36 -12.23 16.72
C PHE A 29 16.72 -11.61 16.44
N GLY A 30 16.84 -10.28 16.43
CA GLY A 30 18.10 -9.52 16.55
C GLY A 30 19.26 -9.95 15.65
N GLN A 31 18.99 -10.63 14.54
CA GLN A 31 20.00 -11.02 13.56
C GLN A 31 20.13 -9.92 12.51
N GLY A 32 21.37 -9.67 12.06
CA GLY A 32 21.68 -8.55 11.17
C GLY A 32 22.05 -7.27 11.92
N LYS A 33 22.21 -6.17 11.18
CA LYS A 33 22.47 -4.86 11.77
C LYS A 33 21.17 -4.15 12.05
N GLU A 34 21.12 -3.39 13.15
CA GLU A 34 19.98 -2.53 13.51
C GLU A 34 19.57 -1.62 12.35
N GLU A 35 20.56 -1.05 11.65
CA GLU A 35 20.38 -0.20 10.46
C GLU A 35 19.56 -0.87 9.34
N ASP A 36 19.69 -2.19 9.17
CA ASP A 36 18.95 -2.94 8.13
C ASP A 36 17.46 -3.07 8.50
N TRP A 37 17.16 -3.24 9.78
CA TRP A 37 15.79 -3.28 10.31
C TRP A 37 15.13 -1.90 10.25
N ASP A 38 15.84 -0.86 10.69
CA ASP A 38 15.38 0.52 10.62
C ASP A 38 15.04 0.93 9.20
N SER A 39 15.87 0.54 8.22
CA SER A 39 15.59 0.78 6.81
C SER A 39 14.28 0.13 6.37
N ILE A 40 14.01 -1.12 6.77
CA ILE A 40 12.74 -1.79 6.44
C ILE A 40 11.55 -1.05 7.05
N ILE A 41 11.65 -0.61 8.31
CA ILE A 41 10.58 0.13 8.99
C ILE A 41 10.29 1.47 8.28
N VAL A 42 11.34 2.17 7.85
CA VAL A 42 11.21 3.39 7.03
C VAL A 42 10.51 3.10 5.70
N ASP A 43 10.85 2.00 5.03
CA ASP A 43 10.23 1.62 3.77
C ASP A 43 8.74 1.28 3.93
N VAL A 44 8.34 0.68 5.06
CA VAL A 44 6.92 0.49 5.41
C VAL A 44 6.21 1.83 5.59
N ALA A 45 6.86 2.80 6.23
CA ALA A 45 6.31 4.15 6.41
C ALA A 45 6.16 4.89 5.07
N LEU A 46 7.14 4.77 4.17
CA LEU A 46 7.09 5.32 2.82
C LEU A 46 5.97 4.67 1.99
N LEU A 47 5.85 3.33 2.04
CA LEU A 47 4.74 2.60 1.41
C LEU A 47 3.38 3.16 1.88
N GLN A 48 3.21 3.38 3.18
CA GLN A 48 1.98 3.94 3.73
C GLN A 48 1.68 5.33 3.14
N GLU A 49 2.67 6.22 3.14
CA GLU A 49 2.52 7.58 2.65
C GLU A 49 2.17 7.59 1.15
N GLU A 50 2.95 6.88 0.34
CA GLU A 50 2.74 6.78 -1.10
C GLU A 50 1.38 6.17 -1.44
N ALA A 51 1.00 5.06 -0.81
CA ALA A 51 -0.28 4.41 -1.07
C ALA A 51 -1.47 5.31 -0.72
N VAL A 52 -1.43 6.00 0.42
CA VAL A 52 -2.47 6.97 0.82
C VAL A 52 -2.56 8.13 -0.18
N ASN A 53 -1.43 8.59 -0.73
CA ASN A 53 -1.37 9.62 -1.75
C ASN A 53 -1.93 9.11 -3.09
N ARG A 54 -1.58 7.90 -3.53
CA ARG A 54 -2.08 7.27 -4.76
C ARG A 54 -3.59 6.99 -4.74
N VAL A 55 -4.18 6.74 -3.57
CA VAL A 55 -5.64 6.68 -3.38
C VAL A 55 -6.31 8.04 -3.63
N THR A 56 -5.56 9.14 -3.60
CA THR A 56 -6.08 10.51 -3.71
C THR A 56 -6.15 11.00 -5.15
N VAL A 57 -6.89 10.29 -5.99
CA VAL A 57 -7.11 10.67 -7.40
C VAL A 57 -8.52 11.16 -7.70
N ALA A 58 -8.62 12.03 -8.70
CA ALA A 58 -9.88 12.52 -9.27
C ALA A 58 -10.00 12.05 -10.73
N PHE A 59 -11.23 11.85 -11.18
CA PHE A 59 -11.50 11.67 -12.60
C PHE A 59 -11.51 13.05 -13.27
N ASP A 60 -10.68 13.24 -14.29
CA ASP A 60 -10.32 14.51 -14.91
C ASP A 60 -11.36 15.01 -15.93
N ARG A 61 -12.29 14.15 -16.37
CA ARG A 61 -13.32 14.49 -17.36
C ARG A 61 -14.65 14.86 -16.71
N ALA A 62 -15.33 15.83 -17.30
CA ALA A 62 -16.65 16.29 -16.89
C ALA A 62 -17.78 15.59 -17.68
N PRO A 63 -19.03 15.59 -17.18
CA PRO A 63 -20.16 14.98 -17.89
C PRO A 63 -20.41 15.54 -19.29
N LYS A 64 -20.05 16.80 -19.54
CA LYS A 64 -20.16 17.47 -20.85
C LYS A 64 -19.20 16.92 -21.91
N ASP A 65 -18.16 16.21 -21.49
CA ASP A 65 -17.16 15.62 -22.38
C ASP A 65 -17.63 14.27 -22.96
N PHE A 66 -18.89 13.89 -22.72
CA PHE A 66 -19.47 12.60 -23.12
C PHE A 66 -20.82 12.83 -23.79
N GLU A 67 -21.16 11.94 -24.73
CA GLU A 67 -22.44 11.95 -25.45
C GLU A 67 -23.67 11.92 -24.52
N ASN A 68 -23.56 11.20 -23.40
CA ASN A 68 -24.64 11.08 -22.43
C ASN A 68 -24.13 10.70 -21.03
N ARG A 69 -25.01 10.83 -20.04
CA ARG A 69 -24.73 10.52 -18.64
C ARG A 69 -24.29 9.06 -18.42
N LYS A 70 -24.79 8.11 -19.21
CA LYS A 70 -24.46 6.69 -19.11
C LYS A 70 -23.01 6.44 -19.53
N ALA A 71 -22.55 7.06 -20.62
CA ALA A 71 -21.17 6.99 -21.08
C ALA A 71 -20.20 7.59 -20.05
N TYR A 72 -20.52 8.76 -19.50
CA TYR A 72 -19.74 9.37 -18.40
C TYR A 72 -19.62 8.43 -17.18
N ASN A 73 -20.75 7.88 -16.71
CA ASN A 73 -20.73 6.99 -15.54
C ASN A 73 -19.94 5.70 -15.80
N LYS A 74 -20.01 5.15 -17.02
CA LYS A 74 -19.22 3.98 -17.43
C LYS A 74 -17.72 4.29 -17.39
N ALA A 75 -17.29 5.41 -17.99
CA ALA A 75 -15.89 5.82 -18.01
C ALA A 75 -15.35 6.10 -16.60
N ARG A 76 -16.12 6.84 -15.78
CA ARG A 76 -15.75 7.14 -14.38
C ARG A 76 -15.59 5.87 -13.54
N ARG A 77 -16.49 4.89 -13.69
CA ARG A 77 -16.39 3.60 -12.98
C ARG A 77 -15.18 2.79 -13.44
N ALA A 78 -14.92 2.74 -14.75
CA ALA A 78 -13.75 2.06 -15.30
C ALA A 78 -12.45 2.68 -14.75
N TYR A 79 -12.35 4.02 -14.75
CA TYR A 79 -11.21 4.73 -14.19
C TYR A 79 -10.92 4.33 -12.74
N TYR A 80 -11.91 4.42 -11.84
CA TYR A 80 -11.69 4.09 -10.43
C TYR A 80 -11.42 2.60 -10.20
N LYS A 81 -11.91 1.71 -11.06
CA LYS A 81 -11.58 0.28 -11.02
C LYS A 81 -10.11 0.03 -11.36
N GLU A 82 -9.58 0.71 -12.38
CA GLU A 82 -8.16 0.62 -12.73
C GLU A 82 -7.27 1.23 -11.63
N VAL A 83 -7.70 2.32 -11.01
CA VAL A 83 -7.02 2.92 -9.85
C VAL A 83 -6.96 1.92 -8.68
N GLU A 84 -8.09 1.29 -8.34
CA GLU A 84 -8.15 0.28 -7.28
C GLU A 84 -7.20 -0.90 -7.58
N LYS A 85 -7.21 -1.41 -8.81
CA LYS A 85 -6.31 -2.47 -9.24
C LYS A 85 -4.84 -2.05 -9.15
N ALA A 86 -4.50 -0.85 -9.61
CA ALA A 86 -3.14 -0.33 -9.55
C ALA A 86 -2.64 -0.20 -8.11
N ILE A 87 -3.49 0.28 -7.19
CA ILE A 87 -3.16 0.38 -5.76
C ILE A 87 -2.99 -1.02 -5.15
N SER A 88 -3.88 -1.96 -5.48
CA SER A 88 -3.77 -3.34 -4.99
C SER A 88 -2.48 -4.01 -5.42
N ASN A 89 -2.10 -3.85 -6.70
CA ASN A 89 -0.85 -4.41 -7.22
C ASN A 89 0.36 -3.76 -6.54
N TYR A 90 0.37 -2.43 -6.45
CA TYR A 90 1.45 -1.69 -5.78
C TYR A 90 1.63 -2.13 -4.32
N MET A 91 0.54 -2.20 -3.55
CA MET A 91 0.59 -2.66 -2.16
C MET A 91 1.12 -4.09 -2.06
N HIS A 92 0.69 -4.99 -2.96
CA HIS A 92 1.14 -6.38 -2.96
C HIS A 92 2.64 -6.48 -3.25
N GLU A 93 3.11 -5.84 -4.33
CA GLU A 93 4.52 -5.86 -4.75
C GLU A 93 5.44 -5.30 -3.67
N GLU A 94 5.12 -4.13 -3.10
CA GLU A 94 5.95 -3.51 -2.06
C GLU A 94 5.93 -4.29 -0.75
N THR A 95 4.77 -4.84 -0.36
CA THR A 95 4.68 -5.70 0.83
C THR A 95 5.52 -6.97 0.64
N GLU A 96 5.50 -7.58 -0.54
CA GLU A 96 6.32 -8.76 -0.83
C GLU A 96 7.81 -8.44 -0.76
N ASN A 97 8.23 -7.27 -1.25
CA ASN A 97 9.61 -6.79 -1.15
C ASN A 97 10.05 -6.61 0.31
N ILE A 98 9.20 -5.99 1.14
CA ILE A 98 9.45 -5.80 2.58
C ILE A 98 9.58 -7.17 3.27
N VAL A 99 8.64 -8.09 3.04
CA VAL A 99 8.67 -9.42 3.65
C VAL A 99 9.90 -10.23 3.23
N LYS A 100 10.34 -10.14 1.97
CA LYS A 100 11.59 -10.78 1.50
C LYS A 100 12.81 -10.26 2.25
N ARG A 101 12.90 -8.94 2.45
CA ARG A 101 14.00 -8.31 3.18
C ARG A 101 13.98 -8.67 4.66
N MET A 102 12.81 -8.62 5.28
CA MET A 102 12.60 -9.05 6.66
C MET A 102 13.07 -10.50 6.85
N ASN A 103 12.61 -11.42 5.99
CA ASN A 103 13.00 -12.83 6.04
C ASN A 103 14.51 -13.07 5.85
N ALA A 104 15.21 -12.19 5.14
CA ALA A 104 16.66 -12.29 4.98
C ALA A 104 17.43 -11.97 6.28
N LEU A 105 16.83 -11.18 7.17
CA LEU A 105 17.36 -10.85 8.49
C LEU A 105 16.92 -11.86 9.57
N MET A 106 15.90 -12.68 9.28
CA MET A 106 15.41 -13.69 10.22
C MET A 106 16.35 -14.89 10.31
N PRO A 107 16.40 -15.56 11.48
CA PRO A 107 17.12 -16.81 11.64
C PRO A 107 16.66 -17.87 10.63
N LYS A 108 17.61 -18.43 9.88
CA LYS A 108 17.34 -19.57 9.00
C LYS A 108 16.97 -20.78 9.85
N LYS A 109 15.88 -21.46 9.49
CA LYS A 109 15.53 -22.75 10.10
C LYS A 109 16.72 -23.71 9.95
N ALA A 110 17.09 -24.35 11.05
CA ALA A 110 18.06 -25.44 11.09
C ALA A 110 17.57 -26.65 10.28
#